data_AF-A0AAN0SLT1-F1
#
_entry.id   AF-A0AAN0SLT1-F1
#
_cell.length_a   1.000
_cell.length_b   1.000
_cell.length_c   1.000
_cell.angle_alpha   90.00
_cell.angle_beta   90.00
_cell.angle_gamma   90.00
#
_symmetry.space_group_name_H-M   'P 1'
#
loop_
_entity.id
_entity.type
_entity.pdbx_description
1 polymer ?
#
loop_
_entity_poly.entity_id
_entity_poly.type
_entity_poly.pdbx_seq_one_letter_code
_entity_poly.pdbx_strand_id
1 'polypeptide(L)'
;MLLRKDEVFYIDLPRKIEKEEKVQEEKTKENTSEEIQKIKEMREKILSEAQEEARKIIEGARKDAEEILRSASSEVETLKLEAKKVLEEAKTMRNDLQKYILGLKKEIQKQINLKIEEILPELLDILKILFKKILEKEMDESTVERKLRSALSKVVGIKNVKIRINPEDAKKLDLSEVSRETLIPDPNVERGGVIVETDFGILDKTFSHQWELVEDIFEEVVGFEGHPERTEKEVE
;
A
#
# COMPACT_ATOMS: atom_id res chain seq x y z
N MET A 1 93.48 116.24 -19.75
CA MET A 1 93.62 115.86 -18.33
C MET A 1 93.63 114.34 -18.28
N LEU A 2 94.81 113.73 -18.35
CA LEU A 2 95.51 113.10 -17.20
C LEU A 2 94.73 111.91 -16.62
N LEU A 3 95.23 110.70 -16.94
CA LEU A 3 95.52 109.53 -16.08
C LEU A 3 94.44 109.11 -15.05
N ARG A 4 94.07 107.83 -14.83
CA ARG A 4 94.79 106.55 -14.90
C ARG A 4 93.82 105.41 -14.51
N LYS A 5 94.08 104.18 -15.00
CA LYS A 5 94.07 102.85 -14.32
C LYS A 5 92.80 102.42 -13.52
N ASP A 6 92.20 101.24 -13.74
CA ASP A 6 92.72 99.88 -13.48
C ASP A 6 91.98 98.82 -14.35
N GLU A 7 92.67 98.06 -15.21
CA GLU A 7 93.02 96.63 -15.06
C GLU A 7 91.85 95.62 -15.04
N VAL A 8 91.56 94.95 -16.18
CA VAL A 8 91.13 93.54 -16.19
C VAL A 8 91.67 92.81 -17.44
N PHE A 9 92.63 91.93 -17.17
CA PHE A 9 93.20 90.76 -17.86
C PHE A 9 92.74 90.38 -19.29
N TYR A 10 93.73 90.30 -20.19
CA TYR A 10 93.71 89.44 -21.38
C TYR A 10 93.92 87.98 -20.93
N ILE A 11 92.95 87.11 -21.19
CA ILE A 11 93.20 85.67 -21.23
C ILE A 11 93.42 85.31 -22.70
N ASP A 12 94.67 85.03 -23.02
CA ASP A 12 95.12 84.52 -24.31
C ASP A 12 94.33 83.23 -24.62
N LEU A 13 93.67 83.16 -25.78
CA LEU A 13 93.00 81.92 -26.18
C LEU A 13 94.10 80.87 -26.41
N PRO A 14 94.09 79.74 -25.69
CA PRO A 14 95.08 78.70 -25.95
C PRO A 14 94.88 78.18 -27.39
N ARG A 15 95.89 78.42 -28.24
CA ARG A 15 95.99 77.75 -29.55
C ARG A 15 96.04 76.24 -29.32
N LYS A 16 95.21 75.55 -30.10
CA LYS A 16 95.15 74.09 -30.21
C LYS A 16 96.57 73.53 -30.38
N ILE A 17 97.09 72.88 -29.34
CA ILE A 17 98.24 71.99 -29.49
C ILE A 17 97.65 70.70 -30.07
N GLU A 18 97.84 70.47 -31.35
CA GLU A 18 97.69 69.14 -31.94
C GLU A 18 98.79 68.26 -31.34
N LYS A 19 98.48 67.65 -30.19
CA LYS A 19 99.14 66.42 -29.79
C LYS A 19 98.42 65.29 -30.49
N GLU A 20 99.17 64.62 -31.37
CA GLU A 20 98.84 63.32 -31.92
C GLU A 20 98.54 62.34 -30.78
N GLU A 21 97.27 62.09 -30.52
CA GLU A 21 96.80 60.82 -29.94
C GLU A 21 95.92 60.13 -30.99
N LYS A 22 96.58 59.68 -32.06
CA LYS A 22 96.07 58.56 -32.86
C LYS A 22 96.35 57.25 -32.13
N VAL A 23 95.57 56.91 -31.10
CA VAL A 23 95.36 55.50 -30.71
C VAL A 23 94.00 55.40 -29.99
N GLN A 24 93.14 54.48 -30.44
CA GLN A 24 91.95 53.93 -29.75
C GLN A 24 90.52 54.38 -30.16
N GLU A 25 90.26 54.82 -31.40
CA GLU A 25 88.86 54.90 -31.91
C GLU A 25 88.46 53.79 -32.90
N GLU A 26 89.42 53.04 -33.47
CA GLU A 26 89.10 51.98 -34.45
C GLU A 26 88.85 50.60 -33.83
N LYS A 27 89.36 50.31 -32.63
CA LYS A 27 89.08 49.03 -31.93
C LYS A 27 87.69 48.97 -31.30
N THR A 28 86.95 50.08 -31.25
CA THR A 28 85.67 50.15 -30.55
C THR A 28 84.49 49.93 -31.49
N LYS A 29 84.62 50.15 -32.81
CA LYS A 29 83.51 49.99 -33.78
C LYS A 29 83.33 48.57 -34.31
N GLU A 30 84.42 47.82 -34.58
CA GLU A 30 84.35 46.40 -34.98
C GLU A 30 83.88 45.50 -33.82
N ASN A 31 84.42 45.72 -32.60
CA ASN A 31 84.00 44.97 -31.41
C ASN A 31 82.52 45.20 -31.05
N THR A 32 81.99 46.42 -31.26
CA THR A 32 80.57 46.73 -31.00
C THR A 32 79.63 46.07 -32.01
N SER A 33 80.00 45.98 -33.30
CA SER A 33 79.15 45.30 -34.30
C SER A 33 79.09 43.79 -34.12
N GLU A 34 80.22 43.15 -33.74
CA GLU A 34 80.26 41.71 -33.47
C GLU A 34 79.51 41.34 -32.18
N GLU A 35 79.58 42.18 -31.14
CA GLU A 35 78.79 42.01 -29.92
C GLU A 35 77.28 42.16 -30.18
N ILE A 36 76.86 43.15 -30.97
CA ILE A 36 75.45 43.33 -31.35
C ILE A 36 74.94 42.13 -32.15
N GLN A 37 75.74 41.58 -33.08
CA GLN A 37 75.39 40.39 -33.85
C GLN A 37 75.20 39.16 -32.94
N LYS A 38 76.15 38.93 -32.01
CA LYS A 38 76.07 37.84 -31.03
C LYS A 38 74.88 37.96 -30.08
N ILE A 39 74.55 39.18 -29.63
CA ILE A 39 73.37 39.44 -28.79
C ILE A 39 72.08 39.11 -29.56
N LYS A 40 72.03 39.43 -30.86
CA LYS A 40 70.88 39.17 -31.72
C LYS A 40 70.68 37.66 -31.94
N GLU A 41 71.75 36.93 -32.22
CA GLU A 41 71.74 35.47 -32.34
C GLU A 41 71.36 34.78 -31.03
N MET A 42 71.91 35.22 -29.89
CA MET A 42 71.50 34.73 -28.57
C MET A 42 70.03 34.99 -28.27
N ARG A 43 69.51 36.18 -28.64
CA ARG A 43 68.10 36.53 -28.45
C ARG A 43 67.18 35.65 -29.30
N GLU A 44 67.53 35.42 -30.56
CA GLU A 44 66.77 34.52 -31.44
C GLU A 44 66.80 33.09 -30.92
N LYS A 45 67.94 32.62 -30.40
CA LYS A 45 68.06 31.30 -29.80
C LYS A 45 67.19 31.16 -28.54
N ILE A 46 67.22 32.14 -27.63
CA ILE A 46 66.37 32.16 -26.43
C ILE A 46 64.88 32.21 -26.80
N LEU A 47 64.50 33.01 -27.80
CA LEU A 47 63.11 33.08 -28.26
C LEU A 47 62.64 31.76 -28.90
N SER A 48 63.50 31.11 -29.68
CA SER A 48 63.23 29.82 -30.29
C SER A 48 63.05 28.73 -29.23
N GLU A 49 63.98 28.66 -28.26
CA GLU A 49 63.92 27.72 -27.13
C GLU A 49 62.65 27.93 -26.29
N ALA A 50 62.30 29.18 -25.96
CA ALA A 50 61.08 29.51 -25.23
C ALA A 50 59.79 29.17 -26.02
N GLN A 51 59.80 29.35 -27.34
CA GLN A 51 58.67 28.96 -28.20
C GLN A 51 58.51 27.44 -28.28
N GLU A 52 59.61 26.70 -28.36
CA GLU A 52 59.61 25.23 -28.38
C GLU A 52 59.12 24.66 -27.04
N GLU A 53 59.56 25.22 -25.91
CA GLU A 53 59.07 24.86 -24.57
C GLU A 53 57.58 25.19 -24.40
N ALA A 54 57.13 26.37 -24.83
CA ALA A 54 55.71 26.75 -24.79
C ALA A 54 54.85 25.79 -25.63
N ARG A 55 55.34 25.38 -26.81
CA ARG A 55 54.67 24.36 -27.64
C ARG A 55 54.55 23.02 -26.93
N LYS A 56 55.64 22.54 -26.30
CA LYS A 56 55.64 21.29 -25.54
C LYS A 56 54.66 21.34 -24.35
N ILE A 57 54.60 22.46 -23.64
CA ILE A 57 53.65 22.66 -22.53
C ILE A 57 52.21 22.61 -23.03
N ILE A 58 51.90 23.31 -24.13
CA ILE A 58 50.55 23.31 -24.72
C ILE A 58 50.17 21.92 -25.23
N GLU A 59 51.09 21.21 -25.87
CA GLU A 59 50.85 19.85 -26.36
C GLU A 59 50.65 18.85 -25.21
N GLY A 60 51.45 18.96 -24.14
CA GLY A 60 51.26 18.19 -22.91
C GLY A 60 49.89 18.46 -22.28
N ALA A 61 49.55 19.73 -22.06
CA ALA A 61 48.25 20.12 -21.49
C ALA A 61 47.06 19.65 -22.35
N ARG A 62 47.20 19.61 -23.67
CA ARG A 62 46.16 19.06 -24.56
C ARG A 62 46.01 17.55 -24.42
N LYS A 63 47.11 16.81 -24.36
CA LYS A 63 47.08 15.35 -24.13
C LYS A 63 46.47 15.01 -22.78
N ASP A 64 46.86 15.73 -21.73
CA ASP A 64 46.30 15.55 -20.39
C ASP A 64 44.80 15.85 -20.38
N ALA A 65 44.37 16.93 -21.03
CA ALA A 65 42.96 17.29 -21.15
C ALA A 65 42.15 16.22 -21.92
N GLU A 66 42.68 15.69 -23.01
CA GLU A 66 42.05 14.60 -23.76
C GLU A 66 41.93 13.32 -22.93
N GLU A 67 42.96 12.99 -22.15
CA GLU A 67 42.95 11.82 -21.27
C GLU A 67 41.95 11.97 -20.12
N ILE A 68 41.86 13.16 -19.52
CA ILE A 68 40.84 13.49 -18.50
C ILE A 68 39.44 13.41 -19.09
N LEU A 69 39.21 13.96 -20.28
CA LEU A 69 37.90 13.89 -20.94
C LEU A 69 37.51 12.46 -21.30
N ARG A 70 38.47 11.66 -21.76
CA ARG A 70 38.24 10.26 -22.12
C ARG A 70 37.93 9.41 -20.89
N SER A 71 38.68 9.56 -19.81
CA SER A 71 38.44 8.86 -18.55
C SER A 71 37.09 9.25 -17.94
N ALA A 72 36.79 10.55 -17.84
CA ALA A 72 35.51 11.05 -17.36
C ALA A 72 34.33 10.56 -18.21
N SER A 73 34.48 10.51 -19.54
CA SER A 73 33.43 9.99 -20.42
C SER A 73 33.19 8.50 -20.21
N SER A 74 34.27 7.72 -20.04
CA SER A 74 34.17 6.29 -19.74
C SER A 74 33.51 6.04 -18.39
N GLU A 75 33.84 6.81 -17.35
CA GLU A 75 33.22 6.71 -16.03
C GLU A 75 31.73 7.07 -16.06
N VAL A 76 31.35 8.12 -16.81
CA VAL A 76 29.93 8.47 -16.97
C VAL A 76 29.16 7.34 -17.66
N GLU A 77 29.77 6.67 -18.63
CA GLU A 77 29.12 5.57 -19.34
C GLU A 77 28.96 4.33 -18.45
N THR A 78 29.98 3.95 -17.67
CA THR A 78 29.87 2.85 -16.70
C THR A 78 28.83 3.15 -15.63
N LEU A 79 28.82 4.37 -15.08
CA LEU A 79 27.89 4.78 -14.03
C LEU A 79 26.45 4.82 -14.54
N LYS A 80 26.23 5.19 -15.81
CA LYS A 80 24.92 5.09 -16.49
C LYS A 80 24.46 3.65 -16.65
N LEU A 81 25.36 2.74 -17.02
CA LEU A 81 25.04 1.31 -17.16
C LEU A 81 24.68 0.69 -15.80
N GLU A 82 25.44 0.99 -14.76
CA GLU A 82 25.16 0.55 -13.39
C GLU A 82 23.83 1.11 -12.88
N ALA A 83 23.59 2.42 -13.05
CA ALA A 83 22.33 3.04 -12.65
C ALA A 83 21.12 2.41 -13.36
N LYS A 84 21.24 2.09 -14.65
CA LYS A 84 20.19 1.35 -15.38
C LYS A 84 19.97 -0.04 -14.81
N LYS A 85 21.04 -0.77 -14.49
CA LYS A 85 20.95 -2.12 -13.92
C LYS A 85 20.24 -2.11 -12.56
N VAL A 86 20.65 -1.19 -11.67
CA VAL A 86 20.01 -1.01 -10.36
C VAL A 86 18.54 -0.64 -10.50
N LEU A 87 18.19 0.23 -11.47
CA LEU A 87 16.80 0.60 -11.71
C LEU A 87 15.96 -0.59 -12.18
N GLU A 88 16.49 -1.42 -13.08
CA GLU A 88 15.78 -2.62 -13.54
C GLU A 88 15.63 -3.65 -12.42
N GLU A 89 16.68 -3.89 -11.61
CA GLU A 89 16.61 -4.76 -10.42
C GLU A 89 15.59 -4.24 -9.39
N ALA A 90 15.52 -2.93 -9.17
CA ALA A 90 14.52 -2.34 -8.28
C ALA A 90 13.10 -2.51 -8.83
N LYS A 91 12.90 -2.39 -10.16
CA LYS A 91 11.61 -2.63 -10.80
C LYS A 91 11.18 -4.09 -10.70
N THR A 92 12.08 -5.04 -10.95
CA THR A 92 11.76 -6.47 -10.83
C THR A 92 11.41 -6.83 -9.39
N MET A 93 12.22 -6.39 -8.42
CA MET A 93 11.95 -6.61 -7.00
C MET A 93 10.60 -6.00 -6.57
N ARG A 94 10.29 -4.79 -7.04
CA ARG A 94 8.97 -4.17 -6.79
C ARG A 94 7.83 -5.01 -7.38
N ASN A 95 7.97 -5.48 -8.60
CA ASN A 95 6.94 -6.29 -9.26
C ASN A 95 6.73 -7.63 -8.54
N ASP A 96 7.81 -8.26 -8.09
CA ASP A 96 7.75 -9.52 -7.35
C ASP A 96 7.11 -9.33 -5.98
N LEU A 97 7.44 -8.24 -5.27
CA LEU A 97 6.77 -7.87 -4.03
C LEU A 97 5.27 -7.62 -4.25
N GLN A 98 4.89 -6.93 -5.33
CA GLN A 98 3.47 -6.71 -5.66
C GLN A 98 2.73 -8.03 -5.94
N LYS A 99 3.34 -8.94 -6.68
CA LYS A 99 2.78 -10.28 -6.93
C LYS A 99 2.63 -11.06 -5.63
N TYR A 100 3.63 -11.00 -4.75
CA TYR A 100 3.60 -11.65 -3.45
C TYR A 100 2.47 -11.11 -2.57
N ILE A 101 2.33 -9.79 -2.45
CA ILE A 101 1.23 -9.15 -1.71
C ILE A 101 -0.14 -9.55 -2.27
N LEU A 102 -0.29 -9.57 -3.59
CA LEU A 102 -1.54 -9.97 -4.23
C LEU A 102 -1.85 -11.45 -3.98
N GLY A 103 -0.83 -12.31 -3.99
CA GLY A 103 -0.95 -13.73 -3.64
C GLY A 103 -1.40 -13.91 -2.18
N LEU A 104 -0.74 -13.24 -1.24
CA LEU A 104 -1.13 -13.24 0.17
C LEU A 104 -2.57 -12.78 0.38
N LYS A 105 -2.98 -11.69 -0.29
CA LYS A 105 -4.36 -11.19 -0.21
C LYS A 105 -5.37 -12.27 -0.63
N LYS A 106 -5.11 -12.95 -1.75
CA LYS A 106 -5.99 -14.02 -2.25
C LYS A 106 -6.05 -15.20 -1.29
N GLU A 107 -4.91 -15.59 -0.73
CA GLU A 107 -4.85 -16.69 0.23
C GLU A 107 -5.60 -16.37 1.52
N ILE A 108 -5.42 -15.16 2.07
CA ILE A 108 -6.17 -14.70 3.24
C ILE A 108 -7.67 -14.68 2.96
N GLN A 109 -8.09 -14.15 1.80
CA GLN A 109 -9.51 -14.14 1.43
C GLN A 109 -10.07 -15.56 1.31
N LYS A 110 -9.32 -16.50 0.73
CA LYS A 110 -9.72 -17.90 0.63
C LYS A 110 -9.87 -18.53 2.02
N GLN A 111 -8.92 -18.31 2.92
CA GLN A 111 -8.97 -18.85 4.27
C GLN A 111 -10.14 -18.26 5.08
N ILE A 112 -10.40 -16.96 4.94
CA ILE A 112 -11.57 -16.33 5.58
C ILE A 112 -12.87 -16.98 5.09
N ASN A 113 -13.02 -17.16 3.78
CA ASN A 113 -14.23 -17.76 3.22
C ASN A 113 -14.39 -19.22 3.69
N LEU A 114 -13.32 -20.01 3.67
CA LEU A 114 -13.35 -21.39 4.18
C LEU A 114 -13.72 -21.42 5.67
N LYS A 115 -13.19 -20.51 6.48
CA LYS A 115 -13.53 -20.43 7.90
C LYS A 115 -14.99 -20.03 8.12
N ILE A 116 -15.53 -19.15 7.28
CA ILE A 116 -16.96 -18.79 7.33
C ILE A 116 -17.80 -20.01 6.98
N GLU A 117 -17.47 -20.73 5.90
CA GLU A 117 -18.18 -21.96 5.48
C GLU A 117 -18.10 -23.07 6.53
N GLU A 118 -17.00 -23.18 7.29
CA GLU A 118 -16.84 -24.12 8.39
C GLU A 118 -17.67 -23.74 9.63
N ILE A 119 -17.67 -22.44 10.01
CA ILE A 119 -18.29 -21.98 11.26
C ILE A 119 -19.80 -21.77 11.12
N LEU A 120 -20.28 -21.39 9.94
CA LEU A 120 -21.69 -21.04 9.73
C LEU A 120 -22.63 -22.22 10.07
N PRO A 121 -22.38 -23.47 9.63
CA PRO A 121 -23.22 -24.61 10.00
C PRO A 121 -23.25 -24.85 11.51
N GLU A 122 -22.08 -24.81 12.18
CA GLU A 122 -21.99 -25.02 13.63
C GLU A 122 -22.79 -23.97 14.40
N LEU A 123 -22.71 -22.70 13.98
CA LEU A 123 -23.46 -21.61 14.61
C LEU A 123 -24.97 -21.79 14.43
N LEU A 124 -25.40 -22.23 13.25
CA LEU A 124 -26.81 -22.52 12.96
C LEU A 124 -27.31 -23.69 13.80
N ASP A 125 -26.53 -24.75 13.96
CA ASP A 125 -26.89 -25.88 14.81
C ASP A 125 -27.03 -25.47 16.28
N ILE A 126 -26.11 -24.64 16.79
CA ILE A 126 -26.23 -24.08 18.14
C ILE A 126 -27.53 -23.26 18.25
N LEU A 127 -27.83 -22.43 17.26
CA LEU A 127 -29.02 -21.59 17.26
C LEU A 127 -30.30 -22.44 17.24
N LYS A 128 -30.35 -23.49 16.40
CA LYS A 128 -31.44 -24.49 16.40
C LYS A 128 -31.60 -25.12 17.79
N ILE A 129 -30.52 -25.59 18.41
CA ILE A 129 -30.57 -26.17 19.76
C ILE A 129 -31.10 -25.16 20.79
N LEU A 130 -30.70 -23.90 20.70
CA LEU A 130 -31.19 -22.84 21.60
C LEU A 130 -32.68 -22.57 21.42
N PHE A 131 -33.15 -22.41 20.18
CA PHE A 131 -34.58 -22.23 19.91
C PHE A 131 -35.39 -23.44 20.37
N LYS A 132 -34.88 -24.65 20.16
CA LYS A 132 -35.52 -25.89 20.63
C LYS A 132 -35.70 -25.86 22.14
N LYS A 133 -34.64 -25.55 22.89
CA LYS A 133 -34.68 -25.43 24.36
C LYS A 133 -35.59 -24.32 24.86
N ILE A 134 -35.65 -23.18 24.16
CA ILE A 134 -36.55 -22.08 24.51
C ILE A 134 -38.00 -22.51 24.33
N LEU A 135 -38.32 -23.16 23.20
CA LEU A 135 -39.67 -23.65 22.91
C LEU A 135 -40.09 -24.80 23.85
N GLU A 136 -39.17 -25.70 24.22
CA GLU A 136 -39.38 -26.74 25.23
C GLU A 136 -39.69 -26.12 26.60
N LYS A 137 -39.00 -25.04 26.99
CA LYS A 137 -39.29 -24.32 28.24
C LYS A 137 -40.65 -23.59 28.20
N GLU A 138 -41.05 -23.08 27.04
CA GLU A 138 -42.40 -22.54 26.80
C GLU A 138 -43.48 -23.62 26.72
N MET A 139 -43.16 -24.90 26.93
CA MET A 139 -44.13 -26.01 27.04
C MET A 139 -44.44 -26.41 28.49
N ASP A 140 -43.85 -25.73 29.49
CA ASP A 140 -44.17 -25.99 30.90
C ASP A 140 -45.65 -25.71 31.23
N GLU A 141 -46.14 -26.37 32.28
CA GLU A 141 -47.54 -26.46 32.74
C GLU A 141 -48.27 -25.09 32.82
N SER A 142 -47.57 -24.02 33.21
CA SER A 142 -48.12 -22.65 33.27
C SER A 142 -48.40 -22.00 31.90
N THR A 143 -47.86 -22.56 30.82
CA THR A 143 -47.98 -22.03 29.46
C THR A 143 -49.17 -22.63 28.71
N VAL A 144 -49.64 -23.82 29.07
CA VAL A 144 -50.81 -24.45 28.44
C VAL A 144 -52.07 -23.61 28.62
N GLU A 145 -52.31 -23.14 29.85
CA GLU A 145 -53.44 -22.25 30.15
C GLU A 145 -53.34 -20.94 29.36
N ARG A 146 -52.14 -20.35 29.27
CA ARG A 146 -51.87 -19.15 28.47
C ARG A 146 -52.13 -19.38 26.97
N LYS A 147 -51.69 -20.52 26.43
CA LYS A 147 -51.89 -20.90 25.02
C LYS A 147 -53.36 -21.14 24.71
N LEU A 148 -54.09 -21.77 25.63
CA LEU A 148 -55.52 -22.00 25.54
C LEU A 148 -56.31 -20.69 25.58
N ARG A 149 -56.07 -19.82 26.58
CA ARG A 149 -56.68 -18.47 26.65
C ARG A 149 -56.43 -17.67 25.36
N SER A 150 -55.20 -17.70 24.85
CA SER A 150 -54.83 -17.05 23.59
C SER A 150 -55.49 -17.69 22.35
N ALA A 151 -55.75 -19.00 22.35
CA ALA A 151 -56.45 -19.65 21.25
C ALA A 151 -57.94 -19.33 21.30
N LEU A 152 -58.55 -19.42 22.48
CA LEU A 152 -59.95 -19.07 22.73
C LEU A 152 -60.23 -17.60 22.41
N SER A 153 -59.34 -16.67 22.75
CA SER A 153 -59.50 -15.25 22.42
C SER A 153 -59.56 -15.00 20.90
N LYS A 154 -58.96 -15.86 20.08
CA LYS A 154 -59.01 -15.78 18.61
C LYS A 154 -60.25 -16.44 18.00
N VAL A 155 -60.98 -17.23 18.79
CA VAL A 155 -62.08 -18.09 18.37
C VAL A 155 -63.42 -17.64 19.00
N VAL A 156 -63.42 -16.53 19.75
CA VAL A 156 -64.61 -15.94 20.38
C VAL A 156 -65.70 -15.68 19.33
N GLY A 157 -66.85 -16.35 19.47
CA GLY A 157 -68.01 -16.20 18.58
C GLY A 157 -68.28 -17.37 17.63
N ILE A 158 -67.40 -18.38 17.57
CA ILE A 158 -67.59 -19.59 16.76
C ILE A 158 -68.35 -20.64 17.58
N LYS A 159 -69.40 -21.24 17.00
CA LYS A 159 -70.32 -22.14 17.72
C LYS A 159 -69.81 -23.57 17.85
N ASN A 160 -68.96 -24.04 16.94
CA ASN A 160 -68.37 -25.38 16.97
C ASN A 160 -66.85 -25.26 17.11
N VAL A 161 -66.35 -25.52 18.30
CA VAL A 161 -64.92 -25.51 18.61
C VAL A 161 -64.59 -26.83 19.28
N LYS A 162 -63.61 -27.57 18.75
CA LYS A 162 -63.07 -28.77 19.38
C LYS A 162 -61.61 -28.51 19.75
N ILE A 163 -61.24 -28.76 20.99
CA ILE A 163 -59.92 -28.49 21.53
C ILE A 163 -59.30 -29.81 21.92
N ARG A 164 -58.22 -30.21 21.25
CA ARG A 164 -57.46 -31.42 21.56
C ARG A 164 -56.24 -31.07 22.38
N ILE A 165 -56.05 -31.78 23.48
CA ILE A 165 -54.99 -31.56 24.46
C ILE A 165 -54.53 -32.90 25.03
N ASN A 166 -53.29 -32.98 25.50
CA ASN A 166 -52.79 -34.16 26.18
C ASN A 166 -53.64 -34.50 27.43
N PRO A 167 -53.97 -35.78 27.69
CA PRO A 167 -54.76 -36.19 28.86
C PRO A 167 -54.14 -35.84 30.22
N GLU A 168 -52.82 -35.68 30.31
CA GLU A 168 -52.18 -35.26 31.55
C GLU A 168 -52.35 -33.77 31.82
N ASP A 169 -52.27 -32.94 30.78
CA ASP A 169 -52.47 -31.49 30.90
C ASP A 169 -53.95 -31.15 31.14
N ALA A 170 -54.86 -31.92 30.53
CA ALA A 170 -56.30 -31.81 30.74
C ALA A 170 -56.72 -32.05 32.20
N LYS A 171 -55.99 -32.90 32.95
CA LYS A 171 -56.26 -33.18 34.37
C LYS A 171 -55.82 -32.06 35.31
N LYS A 172 -54.89 -31.22 34.85
CA LYS A 172 -54.23 -30.17 35.62
C LYS A 172 -54.82 -28.78 35.34
N LEU A 173 -55.56 -28.63 34.26
CA LEU A 173 -56.25 -27.39 33.90
C LEU A 173 -57.49 -27.12 34.74
N ASP A 174 -57.65 -25.88 35.19
CA ASP A 174 -58.92 -25.41 35.75
C ASP A 174 -59.91 -25.12 34.60
N LEU A 175 -60.93 -25.96 34.48
CA LEU A 175 -61.90 -25.99 33.36
C LEU A 175 -63.03 -24.96 33.53
N SER A 176 -62.85 -23.92 34.34
CA SER A 176 -63.89 -22.94 34.67
C SER A 176 -64.28 -22.03 33.50
N GLU A 177 -63.39 -21.84 32.51
CA GLU A 177 -63.60 -20.93 31.37
C GLU A 177 -63.97 -21.64 30.05
N VAL A 178 -63.93 -22.97 30.01
CA VAL A 178 -64.13 -23.75 28.76
C VAL A 178 -65.16 -24.84 29.02
N SER A 179 -66.23 -24.88 28.22
CA SER A 179 -67.22 -25.95 28.30
C SER A 179 -66.55 -27.32 28.20
N ARG A 180 -66.76 -28.20 29.17
CA ARG A 180 -66.15 -29.56 29.19
C ARG A 180 -66.44 -30.39 27.93
N GLU A 181 -67.48 -30.03 27.20
CA GLU A 181 -67.95 -30.69 25.97
C GLU A 181 -67.11 -30.36 24.73
N THR A 182 -66.31 -29.28 24.76
CA THR A 182 -65.43 -28.89 23.64
C THR A 182 -64.00 -29.41 23.80
N LEU A 183 -63.64 -29.92 24.98
CA LEU A 183 -62.31 -30.45 25.26
C LEU A 183 -62.25 -31.97 24.99
N ILE A 184 -61.37 -32.39 24.10
CA ILE A 184 -61.15 -33.78 23.72
C ILE A 184 -59.73 -34.19 24.14
N PRO A 185 -59.56 -34.95 25.24
CA PRO A 185 -58.27 -35.49 25.61
C PRO A 185 -57.76 -36.44 24.52
N ASP A 186 -56.59 -36.16 23.96
CA ASP A 186 -55.99 -36.94 22.89
C ASP A 186 -54.54 -37.29 23.24
N PRO A 187 -54.20 -38.59 23.43
CA PRO A 187 -52.85 -39.01 23.77
C PRO A 187 -51.83 -38.79 22.64
N ASN A 188 -52.28 -38.52 21.40
CA ASN A 188 -51.38 -38.18 20.28
C ASN A 188 -50.90 -36.73 20.33
N VAL A 189 -51.51 -35.87 21.16
CA VAL A 189 -51.06 -34.50 21.35
C VAL A 189 -49.94 -34.49 22.39
N GLU A 190 -48.81 -33.88 22.03
CA GLU A 190 -47.66 -33.70 22.92
C GLU A 190 -48.04 -32.93 24.20
N ARG A 191 -47.36 -33.21 25.31
CA ARG A 191 -47.53 -32.42 26.54
C ARG A 191 -47.18 -30.96 26.27
N GLY A 192 -48.01 -30.03 26.73
CA GLY A 192 -47.84 -28.61 26.45
C GLY A 192 -48.54 -28.14 25.16
N GLY A 193 -48.97 -29.07 24.30
CA GLY A 193 -49.60 -28.82 23.01
C GLY A 193 -51.11 -28.59 23.08
N VAL A 194 -51.62 -27.70 22.24
CA VAL A 194 -53.05 -27.41 22.11
C VAL A 194 -53.41 -27.33 20.63
N ILE A 195 -54.38 -28.12 20.19
CA ILE A 195 -54.94 -28.05 18.83
C ILE A 195 -56.38 -27.58 18.93
N VAL A 196 -56.75 -26.54 18.18
CA VAL A 196 -58.11 -26.01 18.15
C VAL A 196 -58.68 -26.15 16.75
N GLU A 197 -59.67 -27.02 16.60
CA GLU A 197 -60.43 -27.22 15.37
C GLU A 197 -61.71 -26.35 15.42
N THR A 198 -61.94 -25.58 14.37
CA THR A 198 -63.12 -24.72 14.20
C THR A 198 -63.72 -24.92 12.82
N ASP A 199 -64.94 -24.43 12.58
CA ASP A 199 -65.61 -24.49 11.27
C ASP A 199 -64.83 -23.81 10.13
N PHE A 200 -63.85 -22.96 10.46
CA PHE A 200 -63.05 -22.19 9.52
C PHE A 200 -61.61 -22.70 9.36
N GLY A 201 -61.20 -23.71 10.14
CA GLY A 201 -59.86 -24.28 10.07
C GLY A 201 -59.31 -24.78 11.39
N ILE A 202 -58.07 -25.28 11.34
CA ILE A 202 -57.34 -25.87 12.46
C ILE A 202 -56.24 -24.90 12.89
N LEU A 203 -56.20 -24.58 14.18
CA LEU A 203 -55.13 -23.83 14.82
C LEU A 203 -54.29 -24.79 15.65
N ASP A 204 -53.14 -25.19 15.12
CA ASP A 204 -52.19 -26.05 15.81
C ASP A 204 -51.17 -25.21 16.60
N LYS A 205 -51.07 -25.45 17.91
CA LYS A 205 -50.06 -24.87 18.80
C LYS A 205 -49.18 -25.93 19.47
N THR A 206 -49.03 -27.10 18.85
CA THR A 206 -48.07 -28.14 19.26
C THR A 206 -46.63 -27.66 19.09
N PHE A 207 -45.72 -28.27 19.83
CA PHE A 207 -44.30 -27.95 19.72
C PHE A 207 -43.78 -28.30 18.33
N SER A 208 -44.12 -29.49 17.82
CA SER A 208 -43.74 -29.94 16.49
C SER A 208 -44.12 -28.94 15.40
N HIS A 209 -45.36 -28.43 15.38
CA HIS A 209 -45.77 -27.43 14.39
C HIS A 209 -45.12 -26.06 14.61
N GLN A 210 -44.91 -25.64 15.86
CA GLN A 210 -44.18 -24.40 16.15
C GLN A 210 -42.71 -24.47 15.76
N TRP A 211 -42.11 -25.66 15.85
CA TRP A 211 -40.73 -25.92 15.44
C TRP A 211 -40.59 -25.87 13.92
N GLU A 212 -41.50 -26.53 13.19
CA GLU A 212 -41.58 -26.49 11.73
C GLU A 212 -41.67 -25.04 11.21
N LEU A 213 -42.55 -24.22 11.79
CA LEU A 213 -42.65 -22.79 11.43
C LEU A 213 -41.35 -22.01 11.70
N VAL A 214 -40.59 -22.38 12.74
CA VAL A 214 -39.29 -21.77 13.00
C VAL A 214 -38.27 -22.26 11.97
N GLU A 215 -38.25 -23.54 11.62
CA GLU A 215 -37.38 -24.08 10.57
C GLU A 215 -37.63 -23.40 9.22
N ASP A 216 -38.90 -23.21 8.82
CA ASP A 216 -39.28 -22.51 7.60
C ASP A 216 -38.75 -21.06 7.58
N ILE A 217 -38.92 -20.32 8.68
CA ILE A 217 -38.40 -18.94 8.81
C ILE A 217 -36.86 -18.95 8.76
N PHE A 218 -36.23 -19.94 9.37
CA PHE A 218 -34.78 -20.09 9.33
C PHE A 218 -34.27 -20.35 7.91
N GLU A 219 -34.95 -21.20 7.15
CA GLU A 219 -34.62 -21.47 5.75
C GLU A 219 -34.80 -20.23 4.88
N GLU A 220 -35.90 -19.48 5.05
CA GLU A 220 -36.17 -18.25 4.30
C GLU A 220 -35.15 -17.14 4.59
N VAL A 221 -34.78 -16.94 5.86
CA VAL A 221 -33.90 -15.85 6.29
C VAL A 221 -32.43 -16.16 6.05
N VAL A 222 -32.02 -17.41 6.23
CA VAL A 222 -30.60 -17.81 6.14
C VAL A 222 -30.24 -18.34 4.74
N GLY A 223 -31.23 -18.69 3.91
CA GLY A 223 -31.01 -19.17 2.56
C GLY A 223 -30.40 -20.57 2.53
N PHE A 224 -30.91 -21.47 3.38
CA PHE A 224 -30.53 -22.88 3.33
C PHE A 224 -31.31 -23.53 2.19
N GLU A 225 -30.67 -23.82 1.05
CA GLU A 225 -31.11 -24.94 0.20
C GLU A 225 -30.73 -26.23 0.93
N GLY A 226 -31.38 -26.49 2.07
CA GLY A 226 -31.37 -27.81 2.67
C GLY A 226 -32.16 -28.70 1.73
N HIS A 227 -31.49 -29.57 0.99
CA HIS A 227 -32.20 -30.63 0.27
C HIS A 227 -33.10 -31.36 1.28
N PRO A 228 -34.44 -31.29 1.14
CA PRO A 228 -35.23 -32.30 1.76
C PRO A 228 -35.02 -33.54 0.90
N GLU A 229 -34.38 -34.56 1.45
CA GLU A 229 -34.72 -35.93 1.06
C GLU A 229 -36.21 -36.08 1.35
N ARG A 230 -37.04 -35.67 0.39
CA ARG A 230 -38.40 -36.17 0.24
C ARG A 230 -38.21 -37.65 -0.03
N THR A 231 -38.23 -38.43 1.04
CA THR A 231 -38.63 -39.82 0.96
C THR A 231 -40.06 -39.81 0.46
N GLU A 232 -40.19 -39.81 -0.88
CA GLU A 232 -41.38 -40.33 -1.54
C GLU A 232 -41.56 -41.75 -1.02
N LYS A 233 -42.39 -41.89 0.02
CA LYS A 233 -42.99 -43.17 0.34
C LYS A 233 -43.87 -43.50 -0.86
N GLU A 234 -43.38 -44.44 -1.65
CA GLU A 234 -44.15 -45.23 -2.60
C GLU A 234 -45.50 -45.58 -1.96
N VAL A 235 -46.58 -45.12 -2.59
CA VAL A 235 -47.92 -45.64 -2.33
C VAL A 235 -48.12 -46.74 -3.35
N GLU A 236 -48.00 -47.97 -2.85
CA GLU A 236 -48.48 -49.20 -3.50
C GLU A 236 -50.02 -49.27 -3.43
#